data_AF-A0A2Z3H2H2-F1
#
_entry.id   AF-A0A2Z3H2H2-F1
#
_cell.length_a   1.000
_cell.length_b   1.000
_cell.length_c   1.000
_cell.angle_alpha   90.00
_cell.angle_beta   90.00
_cell.angle_gamma   90.00
#
_symmetry.space_group_name_H-M   'P 1'
#
loop_
_entity.id
_entity.type
_entity.pdbx_description
1 polymer ?
#
loop_
_entity_poly.entity_id
_entity_poly.type
_entity_poly.pdbx_seq_one_letter_code
_entity_poly.pdbx_strand_id
1 'polypeptide(L)'
;MNRVIFVALVGAAVLCAAPARPAEPGPSPRADALELLFIGGEKPARLELRAEIDGRPVPAVWDDTFAKLFAYFDRDADGALDATEAARLPSAFALRQVLWGQSTPFTGAAPPLADIDLNGDGKASPDELADFYRRAGLGGVLVGVGRAPATDALTDALLKHLDTNKDGKLTEAEVKAAPDALKALDANDDELIGPGELVERTAYPGALGAILVTAPAPNGAPDAVADALPFVVLPLRTADRGWEAAVAARREKVGLSAFTAESLRGPRRPSPAAVWKARFGEKLTGGALEPVGGKLPASGRLVYAAGAVRLELRSDEGKLAEPVAAARKRYAAQFAEADADANARLDPKELAAPKAGTLKQLAAAADRNGDGALSDTELTAWLDLQDQIARGHVLLTVIDHGAGLFELLDADHDGALSVRELRGAWDRLTAAGCVTDGRFDRAKLPRQLLAAISRGHPKSSPGKPARPGPAWFVAMDRNGDGDVSRREFTGPAAVFDTLDADKDGLLDAREAGAAVKN
;
A
#
# COMPACT_ATOMS: atom_id res chain seq x y z
N MET A 1 -7.20 -56.12 -68.81
CA MET A 1 -6.90 -54.66 -68.78
C MET A 1 -8.04 -53.96 -68.03
N ASN A 2 -7.94 -53.88 -66.70
CA ASN A 2 -8.98 -53.29 -65.86
C ASN A 2 -8.72 -51.80 -65.66
N ARG A 3 -9.69 -50.98 -66.08
CA ARG A 3 -9.74 -49.53 -65.85
C ARG A 3 -10.22 -49.27 -64.42
N VAL A 4 -9.40 -48.56 -63.65
CA VAL A 4 -9.75 -48.05 -62.31
C VAL A 4 -10.47 -46.71 -62.49
N ILE A 5 -11.68 -46.60 -61.93
CA ILE A 5 -12.47 -45.37 -61.87
C ILE A 5 -12.11 -44.66 -60.56
N PHE A 6 -11.59 -43.44 -60.64
CA PHE A 6 -11.41 -42.55 -59.49
C PHE A 6 -12.73 -41.81 -59.23
N VAL A 7 -13.30 -42.00 -58.04
CA VAL A 7 -14.41 -41.20 -57.52
C VAL A 7 -13.82 -40.07 -56.69
N ALA A 8 -14.05 -38.82 -57.11
CA ALA A 8 -13.67 -37.62 -56.37
C ALA A 8 -14.71 -37.34 -55.28
N LEU A 9 -14.31 -37.44 -54.02
CA LEU A 9 -15.09 -37.03 -52.85
C LEU A 9 -14.80 -35.56 -52.56
N VAL A 10 -15.78 -34.69 -52.81
CA VAL A 10 -15.75 -33.28 -52.41
C VAL A 10 -16.13 -33.22 -50.92
N GLY A 11 -15.14 -33.06 -50.05
CA GLY A 11 -15.35 -32.81 -48.63
C GLY A 11 -15.66 -31.33 -48.40
N ALA A 12 -16.90 -31.02 -48.01
CA ALA A 12 -17.25 -29.69 -47.52
C ALA A 12 -16.61 -29.47 -46.14
N ALA A 13 -15.58 -28.62 -46.07
CA ALA A 13 -15.03 -28.15 -44.82
C ALA A 13 -16.03 -27.16 -44.20
N VAL A 14 -16.79 -27.63 -43.21
CA VAL A 14 -17.52 -26.74 -42.30
C VAL A 14 -16.46 -26.04 -41.44
N LEU A 15 -16.17 -24.78 -41.74
CA LEU A 15 -15.48 -23.90 -40.80
C LEU A 15 -16.39 -23.74 -39.58
N CYS A 16 -16.11 -24.48 -38.51
CA CYS A 16 -16.62 -24.12 -37.19
C CYS A 16 -15.99 -22.78 -36.82
N ALA A 17 -16.74 -21.69 -37.02
CA ALA A 17 -16.41 -20.41 -36.41
C ALA A 17 -16.27 -20.63 -34.91
N ALA A 18 -15.12 -20.25 -34.35
CA ALA A 18 -14.97 -20.16 -32.89
C ALA A 18 -16.13 -19.29 -32.36
N PRO A 19 -16.77 -19.65 -31.23
CA PRO A 19 -17.81 -18.81 -30.67
C PRO A 19 -17.25 -17.41 -30.47
N ALA A 20 -17.93 -16.41 -31.04
CA ALA A 20 -17.60 -15.01 -30.81
C ALA A 20 -17.50 -14.80 -29.30
N ARG A 21 -16.34 -14.33 -28.83
CA ARG A 21 -16.12 -13.93 -27.44
C ARG A 21 -17.28 -12.99 -27.10
N PRO A 22 -18.02 -13.20 -25.99
CA PRO A 22 -19.13 -12.32 -25.63
C PRO A 22 -18.62 -10.88 -25.63
N ALA A 23 -19.31 -10.00 -26.35
CA ALA A 23 -18.92 -8.59 -26.49
C ALA A 23 -18.64 -8.02 -25.10
N GLU A 24 -17.39 -7.64 -24.84
CA GLU A 24 -17.05 -7.00 -23.58
C GLU A 24 -17.80 -5.66 -23.55
N PRO A 25 -18.48 -5.32 -22.44
CA PRO A 25 -19.13 -4.02 -22.36
C PRO A 25 -18.07 -2.94 -22.58
N GLY A 26 -18.43 -1.90 -23.35
CA GLY A 26 -17.55 -0.75 -23.59
C GLY A 26 -17.08 -0.08 -22.29
N PRO A 27 -16.21 0.94 -22.39
CA PRO A 27 -15.51 1.54 -21.26
C PRO A 27 -16.40 1.78 -20.03
N SER A 28 -15.96 1.30 -18.86
CA SER A 28 -16.73 1.42 -17.62
C SER A 28 -16.52 2.80 -16.98
N PRO A 29 -17.57 3.42 -16.39
CA PRO A 29 -17.37 4.48 -15.41
C PRO A 29 -16.51 3.97 -14.24
N ARG A 30 -15.84 4.90 -13.56
CA ARG A 30 -15.00 4.59 -12.38
C ARG A 30 -15.44 5.39 -11.15
N ALA A 31 -15.14 4.85 -9.98
CA ALA A 31 -15.26 5.58 -8.72
C ALA A 31 -14.16 6.68 -8.61
N ASP A 32 -14.40 7.67 -7.75
CA ASP A 32 -13.43 8.74 -7.44
C ASP A 32 -12.61 8.48 -6.16
N ALA A 33 -12.94 7.43 -5.43
CA ALA A 33 -12.33 7.07 -4.15
C ALA A 33 -11.96 5.59 -4.09
N LEU A 34 -11.00 5.24 -3.23
CA LEU A 34 -10.78 3.87 -2.83
C LEU A 34 -11.89 3.45 -1.87
N GLU A 35 -12.54 2.32 -2.14
CA GLU A 35 -13.55 1.76 -1.26
C GLU A 35 -13.06 0.44 -0.68
N LEU A 36 -13.04 0.33 0.64
CA LEU A 36 -12.77 -0.91 1.36
C LEU A 36 -14.07 -1.41 1.99
N LEU A 37 -14.45 -2.64 1.68
CA LEU A 37 -15.57 -3.31 2.32
C LEU A 37 -15.06 -4.22 3.43
N PHE A 38 -15.22 -3.79 4.67
CA PHE A 38 -14.89 -4.61 5.85
C PHE A 38 -15.89 -5.73 6.02
N ILE A 39 -15.37 -6.95 6.19
CA ILE A 39 -16.12 -8.21 6.30
C ILE A 39 -15.58 -9.07 7.46
N GLY A 40 -15.06 -8.41 8.50
CA GLY A 40 -14.66 -9.06 9.76
C GLY A 40 -15.60 -8.76 10.95
N GLY A 41 -16.67 -7.99 10.74
CA GLY A 41 -17.70 -7.73 11.76
C GLY A 41 -18.96 -8.58 11.55
N GLU A 42 -20.05 -8.25 12.23
CA GLU A 42 -21.35 -8.93 12.07
C GLU A 42 -22.02 -8.64 10.72
N LYS A 43 -21.74 -7.46 10.15
CA LYS A 43 -22.30 -6.98 8.89
C LYS A 43 -21.20 -6.34 8.05
N PRO A 44 -21.28 -6.41 6.71
CA PRO A 44 -20.31 -5.75 5.86
C PRO A 44 -20.44 -4.22 6.00
N ALA A 45 -19.32 -3.52 6.11
CA ALA A 45 -19.31 -2.07 6.30
C ALA A 45 -18.29 -1.40 5.37
N ARG A 46 -18.72 -0.35 4.67
CA ARG A 46 -17.90 0.35 3.67
C ARG A 46 -17.16 1.53 4.30
N LEU A 47 -15.84 1.54 4.14
CA LEU A 47 -14.97 2.69 4.36
C LEU A 47 -14.57 3.30 3.02
N GLU A 48 -14.79 4.60 2.85
CA GLU A 48 -14.41 5.34 1.66
C GLU A 48 -13.18 6.20 1.95
N LEU A 49 -12.12 6.07 1.16
CA LEU A 49 -10.88 6.83 1.25
C LEU A 49 -10.70 7.71 0.01
N ARG A 50 -10.96 9.01 0.19
CA ARG A 50 -10.79 10.05 -0.83
C ARG A 50 -9.35 10.55 -0.82
N ALA A 51 -8.54 10.04 -1.72
CA ALA A 51 -7.18 10.51 -1.90
C ALA A 51 -7.12 11.60 -2.98
N GLU A 52 -6.46 12.71 -2.67
CA GLU A 52 -6.30 13.85 -3.58
C GLU A 52 -4.83 14.26 -3.70
N ILE A 53 -4.43 14.69 -4.90
CA ILE A 53 -3.15 15.33 -5.19
C ILE A 53 -3.45 16.73 -5.74
N ASP A 54 -2.93 17.76 -5.08
CA ASP A 54 -3.14 19.17 -5.44
C ASP A 54 -4.63 19.51 -5.62
N GLY A 55 -5.48 18.96 -4.74
CA GLY A 55 -6.94 19.17 -4.72
C GLY A 55 -7.73 18.38 -5.76
N ARG A 56 -7.10 17.48 -6.52
CA ARG A 56 -7.79 16.62 -7.48
C ARG A 56 -7.79 15.15 -7.03
N PRO A 57 -8.88 14.40 -7.25
CA PRO A 57 -8.91 12.97 -6.94
C PRO A 57 -7.79 12.20 -7.66
N VAL A 58 -7.16 11.24 -6.96
CA VAL A 58 -6.12 10.37 -7.55
C VAL A 58 -6.59 9.70 -8.84
N PRO A 59 -7.82 9.17 -8.95
CA PRO A 59 -8.31 8.64 -10.22
C PRO A 59 -8.34 9.65 -11.37
N ALA A 60 -8.63 10.93 -11.11
CA ALA A 60 -8.55 11.98 -12.14
C ALA A 60 -7.10 12.32 -12.53
N VAL A 61 -6.14 12.19 -11.60
CA VAL A 61 -4.70 12.26 -11.94
C VAL A 61 -4.29 11.13 -12.87
N TRP A 62 -4.83 9.93 -12.66
CA TRP A 62 -4.62 8.81 -13.55
C TRP A 62 -5.27 8.98 -14.92
N ASP A 63 -6.44 9.60 -15.02
CA ASP A 63 -7.05 9.89 -16.32
C ASP A 63 -6.13 10.77 -17.18
N ASP A 64 -5.53 11.82 -16.59
CA ASP A 64 -4.50 12.60 -17.28
C ASP A 64 -3.27 11.77 -17.63
N THR A 65 -2.87 10.84 -16.75
CA THR A 65 -1.75 9.93 -17.02
C THR A 65 -2.03 9.04 -18.23
N PHE A 66 -3.23 8.47 -18.34
CA PHE A 66 -3.61 7.64 -19.48
C PHE A 66 -3.73 8.48 -20.76
N ALA A 67 -4.25 9.70 -20.68
CA ALA A 67 -4.29 10.61 -21.83
C ALA A 67 -2.88 10.98 -22.32
N LYS A 68 -1.94 11.27 -21.41
CA LYS A 68 -0.54 11.53 -21.78
C LYS A 68 0.16 10.28 -22.31
N LEU A 69 -0.11 9.11 -21.73
CA LEU A 69 0.41 7.84 -22.21
C LEU A 69 -0.08 7.56 -23.64
N PHE A 70 -1.38 7.73 -23.87
CA PHE A 70 -1.99 7.61 -25.19
C PHE A 70 -1.31 8.54 -26.21
N ALA A 71 -1.30 9.85 -25.93
CA ALA A 71 -0.73 10.86 -26.82
C ALA A 71 0.79 10.68 -27.05
N TYR A 72 1.48 10.01 -26.13
CA TYR A 72 2.89 9.70 -26.28
C TYR A 72 3.12 8.57 -27.30
N PHE A 73 2.24 7.57 -27.31
CA PHE A 73 2.34 6.41 -28.20
C PHE A 73 1.60 6.57 -29.52
N ASP A 74 0.64 7.50 -29.61
CA ASP A 74 0.01 8.01 -30.83
C ASP A 74 1.01 8.93 -31.55
N ARG A 75 1.80 8.34 -32.44
CA ARG A 75 2.94 8.99 -33.11
C ARG A 75 2.51 9.80 -34.30
N ASP A 76 1.51 9.33 -35.04
CA ASP A 76 0.95 10.04 -36.19
C ASP A 76 -0.15 11.04 -35.80
N ALA A 77 -0.57 11.03 -34.53
CA ALA A 77 -1.57 11.92 -33.96
C ALA A 77 -2.94 11.80 -34.65
N ASP A 78 -3.28 10.59 -35.12
CA ASP A 78 -4.58 10.31 -35.73
C ASP A 78 -5.71 10.10 -34.69
N GLY A 79 -5.35 10.03 -33.41
CA GLY A 79 -6.29 9.87 -32.29
C GLY A 79 -6.68 8.43 -31.98
N ALA A 80 -5.99 7.43 -32.55
CA ALA A 80 -6.24 6.01 -32.28
C ALA A 80 -4.97 5.16 -32.43
N LEU A 81 -4.63 4.36 -31.41
CA LEU A 81 -3.43 3.52 -31.49
C LEU A 81 -3.66 2.32 -32.40
N ASP A 82 -2.87 2.22 -33.46
CA ASP A 82 -2.83 1.03 -34.30
C ASP A 82 -2.03 -0.12 -33.66
N ALA A 83 -1.92 -1.26 -34.35
CA ALA A 83 -1.16 -2.41 -33.85
C ALA A 83 0.34 -2.13 -33.66
N THR A 84 0.92 -1.23 -34.47
CA THR A 84 2.35 -0.85 -34.41
C THR A 84 2.63 0.03 -33.20
N GLU A 85 1.74 0.97 -32.92
CA GLU A 85 1.82 1.87 -31.78
C GLU A 85 1.49 1.16 -30.47
N ALA A 86 0.42 0.38 -30.44
CA ALA A 86 0.02 -0.41 -29.28
C ALA A 86 1.10 -1.43 -28.86
N ALA A 87 1.88 -1.95 -29.81
CA ALA A 87 3.01 -2.85 -29.53
C ALA A 87 4.16 -2.21 -28.73
N ARG A 88 4.14 -0.88 -28.55
CA ARG A 88 5.12 -0.13 -27.74
C ARG A 88 4.60 0.24 -26.34
N LEU A 89 3.32 0.01 -26.08
CA LEU A 89 2.71 0.33 -24.80
C LEU A 89 3.38 -0.45 -23.64
N PRO A 90 3.56 0.18 -22.47
CA PRO A 90 4.03 -0.54 -21.30
C PRO A 90 2.98 -1.52 -20.79
N SER A 91 3.44 -2.67 -20.30
CA SER A 91 2.57 -3.54 -19.51
C SER A 91 2.12 -2.84 -18.22
N ALA A 92 0.98 -3.26 -17.66
CA ALA A 92 0.53 -2.76 -16.36
C ALA A 92 1.54 -3.06 -15.23
N PHE A 93 2.29 -4.17 -15.34
CA PHE A 93 3.39 -4.48 -14.42
C PHE A 93 4.51 -3.46 -14.53
N ALA A 94 4.91 -3.10 -15.76
CA ALA A 94 5.96 -2.10 -16.00
C ALA A 94 5.58 -0.73 -15.44
N LEU A 95 4.31 -0.31 -15.57
CA LEU A 95 3.85 0.94 -14.97
C LEU A 95 3.94 0.93 -13.43
N ARG A 96 3.71 -0.22 -12.78
CA ARG A 96 3.84 -0.35 -11.32
C ARG A 96 5.27 -0.40 -10.83
N GLN A 97 6.23 -0.78 -11.67
CA GLN A 97 7.64 -0.86 -11.27
C GLN A 97 8.15 0.47 -10.69
N VAL A 98 7.56 1.58 -11.12
CA VAL A 98 7.80 2.93 -10.60
C VAL A 98 7.64 3.02 -9.07
N LEU A 99 6.74 2.23 -8.45
CA LEU A 99 6.61 2.17 -6.99
C LEU A 99 7.90 1.79 -6.27
N TRP A 100 8.71 0.93 -6.88
CA TRP A 100 9.98 0.46 -6.32
C TRP A 100 11.18 1.30 -6.78
N GLY A 101 10.93 2.53 -7.26
CA GLY A 101 11.96 3.45 -7.74
C GLY A 101 12.63 2.99 -9.03
N GLN A 102 12.10 1.95 -9.69
CA GLN A 102 12.58 1.50 -10.99
C GLN A 102 12.04 2.45 -12.04
N SER A 103 12.95 3.10 -12.78
CA SER A 103 12.61 3.96 -13.92
C SER A 103 13.43 3.54 -15.13
N THR A 104 12.72 3.12 -16.17
CA THR A 104 13.15 2.97 -17.58
C THR A 104 14.22 1.93 -17.93
N PRO A 105 14.17 1.37 -19.16
CA PRO A 105 12.99 1.30 -20.01
C PRO A 105 11.93 0.36 -19.39
N PHE A 106 10.66 0.52 -19.78
CA PHE A 106 9.59 -0.35 -19.31
C PHE A 106 9.92 -1.81 -19.67
N THR A 107 10.04 -2.67 -18.66
CA THR A 107 10.34 -4.09 -18.88
C THR A 107 9.04 -4.89 -18.98
N GLY A 108 8.93 -5.74 -19.99
CA GLY A 108 7.77 -6.62 -20.22
C GLY A 108 7.18 -6.51 -21.62
N ALA A 109 6.41 -7.52 -22.02
CA ALA A 109 5.69 -7.51 -23.29
C ALA A 109 4.56 -6.48 -23.28
N ALA A 110 4.38 -5.78 -24.40
CA ALA A 110 3.23 -4.91 -24.58
C ALA A 110 1.92 -5.72 -24.48
N PRO A 111 0.85 -5.12 -23.97
CA PRO A 111 -0.46 -5.75 -23.95
C PRO A 111 -0.93 -6.07 -25.38
N PRO A 112 -1.59 -7.23 -25.60
CA PRO A 112 -2.23 -7.51 -26.87
C PRO A 112 -3.28 -6.46 -27.20
N LEU A 113 -3.30 -5.95 -28.44
CA LEU A 113 -4.31 -4.96 -28.86
C LEU A 113 -5.73 -5.47 -28.63
N ALA A 114 -6.00 -6.75 -28.86
CA ALA A 114 -7.31 -7.37 -28.65
C ALA A 114 -7.77 -7.40 -27.18
N ASP A 115 -6.87 -7.16 -26.20
CA ASP A 115 -7.25 -6.99 -24.80
C ASP A 115 -7.58 -5.52 -24.46
N ILE A 116 -7.22 -4.59 -25.34
CA ILE A 116 -7.49 -3.14 -25.23
C ILE A 116 -8.71 -2.77 -26.07
N ASP A 117 -8.73 -3.16 -27.34
CA ASP A 117 -9.80 -2.95 -28.33
C ASP A 117 -11.07 -3.70 -27.92
N LEU A 118 -12.01 -3.00 -27.27
CA LEU A 118 -13.24 -3.57 -26.76
C LEU A 118 -14.34 -3.57 -27.81
N ASN A 119 -14.30 -2.60 -28.71
CA ASN A 119 -15.32 -2.42 -29.74
C ASN A 119 -15.04 -3.27 -31.01
N GLY A 120 -13.83 -3.81 -31.15
CA GLY A 120 -13.39 -4.67 -32.25
C GLY A 120 -13.09 -3.94 -33.55
N ASP A 121 -12.79 -2.64 -33.51
CA ASP A 121 -12.50 -1.83 -34.70
C ASP A 121 -11.04 -1.96 -35.20
N GLY A 122 -10.22 -2.72 -34.48
CA GLY A 122 -8.83 -2.99 -34.82
C GLY A 122 -7.85 -1.89 -34.38
N LYS A 123 -8.32 -0.93 -33.58
CA LYS A 123 -7.52 0.14 -32.97
C LYS A 123 -7.84 0.25 -31.47
N ALA A 124 -7.02 0.99 -30.74
CA ALA A 124 -7.32 1.34 -29.36
C ALA A 124 -7.61 2.84 -29.24
N SER A 125 -8.78 3.18 -28.70
CA SER A 125 -9.13 4.55 -28.32
C SER A 125 -8.57 4.95 -26.95
N PRO A 126 -8.55 6.25 -26.60
CA PRO A 126 -8.10 6.71 -25.28
C PRO A 126 -8.90 6.08 -24.12
N ASP A 127 -10.21 5.93 -24.29
CA ASP A 127 -11.09 5.36 -23.25
C ASP A 127 -10.85 3.86 -23.06
N GLU A 128 -10.61 3.13 -24.14
CA GLU A 128 -10.25 1.70 -24.10
C GLU A 128 -8.90 1.47 -23.44
N LEU A 129 -7.90 2.30 -23.75
CA LEU A 129 -6.59 2.23 -23.11
C LEU A 129 -6.69 2.46 -21.60
N ALA A 130 -7.40 3.52 -21.19
CA ALA A 130 -7.61 3.81 -19.78
C ALA A 130 -8.38 2.67 -19.08
N ASP A 131 -9.41 2.13 -19.72
CA ASP A 131 -10.21 1.03 -19.21
C ASP A 131 -9.38 -0.28 -19.07
N PHE A 132 -8.49 -0.57 -20.02
CA PHE A 132 -7.55 -1.70 -19.95
C PHE A 132 -6.66 -1.61 -18.71
N TYR A 133 -5.99 -0.47 -18.48
CA TYR A 133 -5.12 -0.32 -17.31
C TYR A 133 -5.91 -0.34 -15.99
N ARG A 134 -7.16 0.14 -15.98
CA ARG A 134 -8.06 0.01 -14.83
C ARG A 134 -8.42 -1.44 -14.55
N ARG A 135 -8.74 -2.27 -15.56
CA ARG A 135 -8.92 -3.73 -15.39
C ARG A 135 -7.69 -4.37 -14.79
N ALA A 136 -6.52 -3.93 -15.22
CA ALA A 136 -5.28 -4.46 -14.71
C ALA A 136 -5.04 -4.09 -13.23
N GLY A 137 -5.74 -3.09 -12.67
CA GLY A 137 -5.60 -2.64 -11.28
C GLY A 137 -4.79 -1.35 -11.11
N LEU A 138 -4.70 -0.51 -12.15
CA LEU A 138 -4.20 0.87 -12.08
C LEU A 138 -5.37 1.85 -12.10
N GLY A 139 -5.10 3.15 -12.12
CA GLY A 139 -6.14 4.18 -12.28
C GLY A 139 -6.74 4.71 -10.98
N GLY A 140 -6.24 4.26 -9.83
CA GLY A 140 -6.69 4.71 -8.51
C GLY A 140 -5.61 4.53 -7.45
N VAL A 141 -6.00 4.55 -6.17
CA VAL A 141 -5.09 4.23 -5.06
C VAL A 141 -4.80 2.74 -5.09
N LEU A 142 -3.52 2.38 -5.08
CA LEU A 142 -3.08 0.99 -4.99
C LEU A 142 -3.10 0.53 -3.53
N VAL A 143 -3.34 -0.76 -3.29
CA VAL A 143 -3.33 -1.33 -1.94
C VAL A 143 -2.22 -2.38 -1.87
N GLY A 144 -1.21 -2.13 -1.06
CA GLY A 144 -0.12 -3.07 -0.79
C GLY A 144 -0.27 -3.63 0.62
N VAL A 145 -0.27 -4.95 0.76
CA VAL A 145 -0.47 -5.62 2.03
C VAL A 145 0.78 -6.41 2.42
N GLY A 146 1.12 -6.33 3.70
CA GLY A 146 2.07 -7.19 4.41
C GLY A 146 1.39 -7.87 5.59
N ARG A 147 2.06 -8.86 6.18
CA ARG A 147 1.59 -9.56 7.38
C ARG A 147 2.70 -9.55 8.42
N ALA A 148 2.35 -9.25 9.67
CA ALA A 148 3.26 -9.40 10.79
C ALA A 148 3.59 -10.89 10.99
N PRO A 149 4.87 -11.28 11.13
CA PRO A 149 5.21 -12.66 11.43
C PRO A 149 4.98 -12.97 12.90
N ALA A 150 4.77 -14.26 13.20
CA ALA A 150 4.81 -14.81 14.55
C ALA A 150 3.81 -14.27 15.58
N THR A 151 2.74 -13.57 15.17
CA THR A 151 1.67 -13.05 16.08
C THR A 151 1.20 -14.05 17.14
N ASP A 152 0.88 -15.29 16.73
CA ASP A 152 0.45 -16.33 17.67
C ASP A 152 1.57 -16.75 18.64
N ALA A 153 2.80 -16.88 18.15
CA ALA A 153 3.95 -17.26 18.97
C ALA A 153 4.34 -16.17 19.96
N LEU A 154 4.29 -14.89 19.55
CA LEU A 154 4.50 -13.73 20.44
C LEU A 154 3.42 -13.69 21.53
N THR A 155 2.17 -13.92 21.15
CA THR A 155 1.06 -14.03 22.10
C THR A 155 1.30 -15.16 23.10
N ASP A 156 1.66 -16.36 22.63
CA ASP A 156 1.94 -17.52 23.48
C ASP A 156 3.11 -17.25 24.45
N ALA A 157 4.17 -16.59 23.98
CA ALA A 157 5.31 -16.21 24.81
C ALA A 157 4.89 -15.25 25.93
N LEU A 158 4.16 -14.18 25.59
CA LEU A 158 3.65 -13.23 26.58
C LEU A 158 2.75 -13.91 27.62
N LEU A 159 1.80 -14.75 27.17
CA LEU A 159 0.94 -15.49 28.10
C LEU A 159 1.74 -16.35 29.08
N LYS A 160 2.77 -17.04 28.58
CA LYS A 160 3.64 -17.89 29.41
C LYS A 160 4.45 -17.10 30.44
N HIS A 161 4.94 -15.91 30.07
CA HIS A 161 5.80 -15.11 30.95
C HIS A 161 4.98 -14.29 31.97
N LEU A 162 3.79 -13.85 31.60
CA LEU A 162 2.91 -13.08 32.47
C LEU A 162 2.14 -13.97 33.47
N ASP A 163 1.89 -15.25 33.14
CA ASP A 163 1.25 -16.22 34.03
C ASP A 163 2.22 -16.70 35.12
N THR A 164 2.46 -15.82 36.10
CA THR A 164 3.43 -16.06 37.18
C THR A 164 3.03 -17.22 38.10
N ASN A 165 1.73 -17.43 38.29
CA ASN A 165 1.21 -18.49 39.16
C ASN A 165 1.02 -19.83 38.42
N LYS A 166 1.10 -19.84 37.08
CA LYS A 166 1.01 -21.00 36.19
C LYS A 166 -0.35 -21.69 36.23
N ASP A 167 -1.43 -20.93 36.44
CA ASP A 167 -2.81 -21.44 36.43
C ASP A 167 -3.44 -21.45 35.02
N GLY A 168 -2.69 -20.97 34.02
CA GLY A 168 -3.10 -20.89 32.62
C GLY A 168 -4.02 -19.72 32.31
N LYS A 169 -4.17 -18.75 33.22
CA LYS A 169 -5.04 -17.58 33.07
C LYS A 169 -4.21 -16.33 33.36
N LEU A 170 -4.57 -15.21 32.74
CA LEU A 170 -4.00 -13.91 33.10
C LEU A 170 -5.03 -13.06 33.82
N THR A 171 -4.66 -12.64 35.02
CA THR A 171 -5.42 -11.73 35.88
C THR A 171 -4.85 -10.32 35.85
N GLU A 172 -5.61 -9.35 36.38
CA GLU A 172 -5.15 -7.98 36.54
C GLU A 172 -3.81 -7.87 37.29
N ALA A 173 -3.65 -8.63 38.37
CA ALA A 173 -2.44 -8.60 39.19
C ALA A 173 -1.20 -9.05 38.41
N GLU A 174 -1.35 -10.08 37.58
CA GLU A 174 -0.27 -10.63 36.75
C GLU A 174 0.13 -9.68 35.62
N VAL A 175 -0.86 -9.10 34.93
CA VAL A 175 -0.59 -8.12 33.88
C VAL A 175 0.01 -6.84 34.44
N LYS A 176 -0.40 -6.38 35.63
CA LYS A 176 0.22 -5.23 36.30
C LYS A 176 1.65 -5.50 36.76
N ALA A 177 2.02 -6.76 36.97
CA ALA A 177 3.39 -7.18 37.27
C ALA A 177 4.24 -7.41 36.00
N ALA A 178 3.71 -7.13 34.80
CA ALA A 178 4.40 -7.36 33.53
C ALA A 178 5.81 -6.74 33.44
N PRO A 179 6.06 -5.49 33.88
CA PRO A 179 7.41 -4.92 33.82
C PRO A 179 8.44 -5.77 34.57
N ASP A 180 8.10 -6.27 35.76
CA ASP A 180 9.01 -7.11 36.55
C ASP A 180 9.10 -8.54 35.99
N ALA A 181 7.99 -9.09 35.52
CA ALA A 181 7.92 -10.45 34.97
C ALA A 181 8.71 -10.61 33.66
N LEU A 182 8.76 -9.55 32.84
CA LEU A 182 9.44 -9.56 31.55
C LEU A 182 10.88 -9.01 31.62
N LYS A 183 11.28 -8.35 32.71
CA LYS A 183 12.61 -7.73 32.86
C LYS A 183 13.78 -8.64 32.54
N ALA A 184 13.67 -9.94 32.84
CA ALA A 184 14.74 -10.90 32.57
C ALA A 184 14.93 -11.23 31.07
N LEU A 185 13.99 -10.80 30.21
CA LEU A 185 14.04 -11.00 28.76
C LEU A 185 14.75 -9.87 28.03
N ASP A 186 14.82 -8.67 28.63
CA ASP A 186 15.60 -7.53 28.11
C ASP A 186 17.09 -7.90 28.14
N ALA A 187 17.57 -8.42 27.01
CA ALA A 187 18.89 -9.03 26.89
C ALA A 187 19.95 -8.01 26.46
N ASN A 188 19.53 -6.93 25.80
CA ASN A 188 20.39 -5.83 25.37
C ASN A 188 20.38 -4.65 26.36
N ASP A 189 19.62 -4.75 27.46
CA ASP A 189 19.49 -3.75 28.53
C ASP A 189 19.04 -2.39 27.98
N ASP A 190 18.09 -2.37 27.03
CA ASP A 190 17.59 -1.15 26.39
C ASP A 190 16.26 -0.62 26.99
N GLU A 191 15.80 -1.21 28.10
CA GLU A 191 14.53 -0.90 28.77
C GLU A 191 13.27 -1.28 27.98
N LEU A 192 13.41 -1.99 26.84
CA LEU A 192 12.32 -2.45 26.00
C LEU A 192 12.24 -3.98 25.97
N ILE A 193 11.05 -4.50 25.66
CA ILE A 193 10.87 -5.93 25.38
C ILE A 193 10.54 -6.11 23.89
N GLY A 194 11.55 -6.49 23.14
CA GLY A 194 11.46 -6.72 21.71
C GLY A 194 10.88 -8.10 21.33
N PRO A 195 10.31 -8.25 20.13
CA PRO A 195 9.83 -9.53 19.61
C PRO A 195 10.88 -10.64 19.56
N GLY A 196 12.15 -10.26 19.31
CA GLY A 196 13.28 -11.19 19.31
C GLY A 196 13.65 -11.73 20.69
N GLU A 197 13.26 -11.04 21.75
CA GLU A 197 13.49 -11.43 23.16
C GLU A 197 12.38 -12.33 23.69
N LEU A 198 11.18 -12.19 23.13
CA LEU A 198 10.06 -13.10 23.38
C LEU A 198 10.16 -14.38 22.56
N VAL A 199 10.48 -14.25 21.28
CA VAL A 199 10.58 -15.36 20.32
C VAL A 199 11.81 -15.16 19.44
N GLU A 200 12.80 -16.03 19.58
CA GLU A 200 14.07 -15.94 18.86
C GLU A 200 13.87 -15.78 17.34
N ARG A 201 14.69 -14.90 16.74
CA ARG A 201 14.74 -14.65 15.29
C ARG A 201 13.44 -14.11 14.68
N THR A 202 12.59 -13.47 15.50
CA THR A 202 11.38 -12.80 15.02
C THR A 202 11.70 -11.41 14.46
N ALA A 203 11.26 -11.14 13.23
CA ALA A 203 11.41 -9.85 12.57
C ALA A 203 10.07 -9.10 12.52
N TYR A 204 9.84 -8.16 13.44
CA TYR A 204 8.62 -7.37 13.55
C TYR A 204 8.85 -5.92 13.09
N PRO A 205 7.85 -5.21 12.55
CA PRO A 205 6.48 -5.63 12.24
C PRO A 205 6.34 -6.40 10.90
N GLY A 206 7.45 -6.84 10.30
CA GLY A 206 7.46 -7.61 9.05
C GLY A 206 7.68 -6.75 7.79
N ALA A 207 7.52 -7.38 6.61
CA ALA A 207 7.76 -6.74 5.32
C ALA A 207 6.62 -5.79 4.92
N LEU A 208 6.98 -4.58 4.47
CA LEU A 208 6.05 -3.54 4.07
C LEU A 208 5.41 -3.83 2.71
N GLY A 209 4.08 -4.01 2.68
CA GLY A 209 3.24 -3.83 1.48
C GLY A 209 3.69 -4.55 0.20
N ALA A 210 4.35 -5.69 0.32
CA ALA A 210 5.00 -6.37 -0.81
C ALA A 210 3.99 -7.02 -1.77
N ILE A 211 2.77 -7.31 -1.30
CA ILE A 211 1.73 -7.98 -2.06
C ILE A 211 0.67 -6.95 -2.44
N LEU A 212 0.55 -6.67 -3.74
CA LEU A 212 -0.50 -5.80 -4.23
C LEU A 212 -1.83 -6.55 -4.26
N VAL A 213 -2.84 -5.99 -3.58
CA VAL A 213 -4.19 -6.52 -3.54
C VAL A 213 -5.06 -5.73 -4.49
N THR A 214 -5.63 -6.42 -5.48
CA THR A 214 -6.59 -5.85 -6.43
C THR A 214 -8.01 -6.24 -6.07
N ALA A 215 -8.98 -5.56 -6.66
CA ALA A 215 -10.37 -5.95 -6.51
C ALA A 215 -10.61 -7.39 -7.04
N PRO A 216 -11.41 -8.22 -6.35
CA PRO A 216 -11.70 -9.57 -6.81
C PRO A 216 -12.43 -9.56 -8.15
N ALA A 217 -11.96 -10.36 -9.10
CA ALA A 217 -12.67 -10.61 -10.36
C ALA A 217 -13.50 -11.91 -10.27
N PRO A 218 -14.65 -12.01 -10.96
CA PRO A 218 -15.47 -13.23 -11.00
C PRO A 218 -14.68 -14.49 -11.39
N ASN A 219 -13.80 -14.35 -12.38
CA ASN A 219 -12.98 -15.44 -12.93
C ASN A 219 -11.51 -15.35 -12.49
N GLY A 220 -11.20 -14.51 -11.50
CA GLY A 220 -9.85 -14.37 -10.98
C GLY A 220 -9.43 -15.61 -10.20
N ALA A 221 -8.15 -15.98 -10.30
CA ALA A 221 -7.58 -17.03 -9.46
C ALA A 221 -7.74 -16.68 -7.96
N PRO A 222 -7.94 -17.68 -7.08
CA PRO A 222 -7.86 -17.47 -5.64
C PRO A 222 -6.49 -16.91 -5.25
N ASP A 223 -6.50 -16.00 -4.28
CA ASP A 223 -5.30 -15.41 -3.71
C ASP A 223 -5.40 -15.57 -2.20
N ALA A 224 -4.57 -16.45 -1.62
CA ALA A 224 -4.67 -16.81 -0.22
C ALA A 224 -4.49 -15.61 0.73
N VAL A 225 -3.74 -14.59 0.31
CA VAL A 225 -3.54 -13.38 1.10
C VAL A 225 -4.78 -12.50 1.01
N ALA A 226 -5.21 -12.14 -0.20
CA ALA A 226 -6.38 -11.29 -0.40
C ALA A 226 -7.66 -11.92 0.19
N ASP A 227 -7.83 -13.24 0.01
CA ASP A 227 -9.02 -13.97 0.46
C ASP A 227 -9.08 -14.08 2.00
N ALA A 228 -7.94 -14.02 2.70
CA ALA A 228 -7.83 -14.07 4.16
C ALA A 228 -7.95 -12.71 4.87
N LEU A 229 -7.94 -11.60 4.12
CA LEU A 229 -8.07 -10.26 4.69
C LEU A 229 -9.47 -10.03 5.28
N PRO A 230 -9.58 -9.18 6.31
CA PRO A 230 -10.87 -8.82 6.90
C PRO A 230 -11.58 -7.71 6.11
N PHE A 231 -11.08 -7.35 4.93
CA PHE A 231 -11.68 -6.39 4.03
C PHE A 231 -11.50 -6.82 2.56
N VAL A 232 -12.33 -6.26 1.68
CA VAL A 232 -12.25 -6.41 0.23
C VAL A 232 -12.02 -5.04 -0.40
N VAL A 233 -11.05 -4.94 -1.31
CA VAL A 233 -10.92 -3.76 -2.18
C VAL A 233 -12.03 -3.81 -3.22
N LEU A 234 -12.93 -2.83 -3.23
CA LEU A 234 -14.03 -2.84 -4.21
C LEU A 234 -13.53 -2.41 -5.60
N PRO A 235 -14.13 -2.91 -6.69
CA PRO A 235 -13.69 -2.57 -8.05
C PRO A 235 -13.77 -1.07 -8.32
N LEU A 236 -12.68 -0.49 -8.82
CA LEU A 236 -12.64 0.90 -9.28
C LEU A 236 -13.64 1.13 -10.41
N ARG A 237 -13.71 0.19 -11.37
CA ARG A 237 -14.71 0.16 -12.43
C ARG A 237 -16.08 -0.14 -11.82
N THR A 238 -16.99 0.83 -11.87
CA THR A 238 -18.30 0.70 -11.24
C THR A 238 -19.26 -0.17 -12.04
N ALA A 239 -18.92 -0.58 -13.26
CA ALA A 239 -19.68 -1.57 -14.01
C ALA A 239 -19.28 -3.01 -13.64
N ASP A 240 -18.16 -3.23 -12.96
CA ASP A 240 -17.73 -4.59 -12.60
C ASP A 240 -18.68 -5.20 -11.56
N ARG A 241 -19.16 -6.41 -11.86
CA ARG A 241 -20.13 -7.19 -11.08
C ARG A 241 -19.63 -8.61 -10.90
N GLY A 242 -20.22 -9.34 -9.96
CA GLY A 242 -19.92 -10.77 -9.75
C GLY A 242 -18.72 -11.02 -8.85
N TRP A 243 -17.98 -9.97 -8.49
CA TRP A 243 -16.93 -10.03 -7.47
C TRP A 243 -17.50 -10.52 -6.13
N GLU A 244 -18.76 -10.19 -5.81
CA GLU A 244 -19.42 -10.61 -4.57
C GLU A 244 -19.56 -12.13 -4.48
N ALA A 245 -19.95 -12.75 -5.59
CA ALA A 245 -20.09 -14.20 -5.69
C ALA A 245 -18.72 -14.90 -5.60
N ALA A 246 -17.70 -14.33 -6.26
CA ALA A 246 -16.35 -14.86 -6.19
C ALA A 246 -15.78 -14.79 -4.77
N VAL A 247 -15.97 -13.68 -4.06
CA VAL A 247 -15.53 -13.53 -2.66
C VAL A 247 -16.25 -14.53 -1.76
N ALA A 248 -17.58 -14.62 -1.84
CA ALA A 248 -18.35 -15.54 -1.00
C ALA A 248 -17.90 -17.00 -1.20
N ALA A 249 -17.77 -17.44 -2.46
CA ALA A 249 -17.35 -18.80 -2.79
C ALA A 249 -15.89 -19.11 -2.35
N ARG A 250 -14.97 -18.14 -2.48
CA ARG A 250 -13.58 -18.33 -2.06
C ARG A 250 -13.45 -18.39 -0.55
N ARG A 251 -14.18 -17.53 0.17
CA ARG A 251 -14.16 -17.50 1.64
C ARG A 251 -14.81 -18.73 2.25
N GLU A 252 -15.85 -19.28 1.63
CA GLU A 252 -16.44 -20.56 2.05
C GLU A 252 -15.40 -21.69 2.04
N LYS A 253 -14.55 -21.77 1.01
CA LYS A 253 -13.50 -22.80 0.89
C LYS A 253 -12.43 -22.73 1.98
N VAL A 254 -12.22 -21.56 2.57
CA VAL A 254 -11.25 -21.35 3.66
C VAL A 254 -11.91 -21.26 5.04
N GLY A 255 -13.19 -21.64 5.15
CA GLY A 255 -13.93 -21.66 6.43
C GLY A 255 -14.37 -20.28 6.93
N LEU A 256 -14.37 -19.25 6.07
CA LEU A 256 -14.76 -17.87 6.39
C LEU A 256 -16.13 -17.50 5.77
N SER A 257 -17.13 -18.40 5.85
CA SER A 257 -18.44 -18.31 5.18
C SER A 257 -19.46 -17.37 5.84
N ALA A 258 -19.01 -16.37 6.60
CA ALA A 258 -19.90 -15.48 7.36
C ALA A 258 -20.82 -14.60 6.47
N PHE A 259 -20.52 -14.45 5.17
CA PHE A 259 -21.23 -13.56 4.26
C PHE A 259 -21.62 -14.22 2.94
N THR A 260 -22.86 -13.99 2.50
CA THR A 260 -23.36 -14.38 1.18
C THR A 260 -23.09 -13.29 0.15
N ALA A 261 -23.10 -13.65 -1.15
CA ALA A 261 -22.94 -12.68 -2.24
C ALA A 261 -23.97 -11.53 -2.18
N GLU A 262 -25.20 -11.80 -1.73
CA GLU A 262 -26.24 -10.78 -1.57
C GLU A 262 -25.88 -9.78 -0.45
N SER A 263 -25.42 -10.29 0.69
CA SER A 263 -25.01 -9.44 1.82
C SER A 263 -23.81 -8.55 1.49
N LEU A 264 -22.92 -9.01 0.60
CA LEU A 264 -21.75 -8.24 0.13
C LEU A 264 -22.13 -7.16 -0.90
N ARG A 265 -23.22 -7.33 -1.66
CA ARG A 265 -23.67 -6.36 -2.66
C ARG A 265 -24.37 -5.15 -2.04
N GLY A 266 -25.15 -5.36 -0.99
CA GLY A 266 -25.95 -4.33 -0.32
C GLY A 266 -25.20 -3.03 0.04
N PRO A 267 -23.99 -3.07 0.63
CA PRO A 267 -23.24 -1.92 1.15
C PRO A 267 -22.78 -0.87 0.14
N ARG A 268 -22.82 -1.13 -1.18
CA ARG A 268 -22.49 -0.09 -2.20
C ARG A 268 -23.58 0.98 -2.35
N ARG A 269 -24.83 0.67 -1.98
CA ARG A 269 -25.98 1.58 -2.10
C ARG A 269 -26.17 2.56 -0.91
N PRO A 270 -26.09 2.15 0.37
CA PRO A 270 -26.19 3.08 1.49
C PRO A 270 -24.92 3.93 1.64
N SER A 271 -25.03 5.06 2.34
CA SER A 271 -23.87 5.91 2.68
C SER A 271 -22.76 5.09 3.34
N PRO A 272 -21.47 5.39 3.04
CA PRO A 272 -20.36 4.72 3.68
C PRO A 272 -20.41 4.90 5.21
N ALA A 273 -19.94 3.89 5.93
CA ALA A 273 -19.89 3.90 7.40
C ALA A 273 -18.87 4.93 7.92
N ALA A 274 -17.82 5.20 7.14
CA ALA A 274 -16.88 6.27 7.36
C ALA A 274 -16.33 6.77 6.03
N VAL A 275 -16.02 8.06 5.97
CA VAL A 275 -15.30 8.68 4.85
C VAL A 275 -14.08 9.40 5.39
N TRP A 276 -12.93 9.04 4.87
CA TRP A 276 -11.65 9.68 5.19
C TRP A 276 -11.09 10.36 3.96
N LYS A 277 -10.39 11.46 4.17
CA LYS A 277 -9.78 12.26 3.12
C LYS A 277 -8.28 12.36 3.35
N ALA A 278 -7.50 11.92 2.37
CA ALA A 278 -6.05 12.04 2.33
C ALA A 278 -5.66 13.05 1.25
N ARG A 279 -4.78 14.00 1.58
CA ARG A 279 -4.34 15.06 0.68
C ARG A 279 -2.83 15.07 0.56
N PHE A 280 -2.35 15.13 -0.68
CA PHE A 280 -0.95 15.27 -1.05
C PHE A 280 -0.77 16.50 -1.93
N GLY A 281 0.43 17.08 -1.93
CA GLY A 281 0.75 18.20 -2.81
C GLY A 281 2.02 18.93 -2.38
N GLU A 282 2.56 19.78 -3.25
CA GLU A 282 3.83 20.48 -3.03
C GLU A 282 3.82 21.38 -1.78
N LYS A 283 2.64 21.86 -1.38
CA LYS A 283 2.46 22.72 -0.21
C LYS A 283 2.21 21.96 1.10
N LEU A 284 2.19 20.63 1.08
CA LEU A 284 1.89 19.79 2.24
C LEU A 284 3.10 18.91 2.60
N THR A 285 3.71 19.16 3.75
CA THR A 285 4.73 18.29 4.32
C THR A 285 4.06 17.06 4.96
N GLY A 286 4.44 15.84 4.57
CA GLY A 286 3.95 14.59 5.21
C GLY A 286 2.58 14.08 4.76
N GLY A 287 1.90 14.80 3.85
CA GLY A 287 0.49 14.56 3.53
C GLY A 287 -0.44 14.96 4.69
N ALA A 288 -1.73 15.14 4.41
CA ALA A 288 -2.75 15.42 5.42
C ALA A 288 -3.82 14.34 5.39
N LEU A 289 -4.27 13.91 6.57
CA LEU A 289 -5.35 12.94 6.73
C LEU A 289 -6.43 13.54 7.64
N GLU A 290 -7.70 13.43 7.26
CA GLU A 290 -8.82 13.94 8.04
C GLU A 290 -10.09 13.11 7.85
N PRO A 291 -10.93 12.96 8.89
CA PRO A 291 -12.24 12.33 8.74
C PRO A 291 -13.24 13.36 8.18
N VAL A 292 -14.05 12.96 7.21
CA VAL A 292 -15.13 13.82 6.70
C VAL A 292 -16.25 13.86 7.73
N GLY A 293 -16.56 15.06 8.22
CA GLY A 293 -17.58 15.26 9.27
C GLY A 293 -17.07 15.10 10.70
N GLY A 294 -15.75 15.08 10.92
CA GLY A 294 -15.15 15.00 12.25
C GLY A 294 -13.86 15.83 12.38
N LYS A 295 -13.18 15.71 13.52
CA LYS A 295 -11.84 16.28 13.73
C LYS A 295 -10.80 15.16 13.75
N LEU A 296 -9.61 15.43 13.23
CA LEU A 296 -8.48 14.51 13.35
C LEU A 296 -8.09 14.38 14.84
N PRO A 297 -7.89 13.15 15.35
CA PRO A 297 -7.38 12.95 16.70
C PRO A 297 -5.97 13.56 16.88
N ALA A 298 -5.63 13.90 18.12
CA ALA A 298 -4.30 14.44 18.45
C ALA A 298 -3.15 13.48 18.10
N SER A 299 -3.42 12.17 18.04
CA SER A 299 -2.47 11.16 17.59
C SER A 299 -2.06 11.28 16.12
N GLY A 300 -2.79 12.05 15.31
CA GLY A 300 -2.60 12.12 13.86
C GLY A 300 -3.04 10.85 13.12
N ARG A 301 -3.67 9.91 13.82
CA ARG A 301 -4.13 8.62 13.27
C ARG A 301 -5.66 8.53 13.29
N LEU A 302 -6.22 7.99 12.23
CA LEU A 302 -7.65 7.67 12.14
C LEU A 302 -7.86 6.19 12.41
N VAL A 303 -8.77 5.89 13.34
CA VAL A 303 -9.13 4.52 13.71
C VAL A 303 -10.53 4.21 13.21
N TYR A 304 -10.65 3.12 12.46
CA TYR A 304 -11.93 2.54 12.05
C TYR A 304 -12.14 1.19 12.73
N ALA A 305 -13.29 1.01 13.35
CA ALA A 305 -13.68 -0.23 14.02
C ALA A 305 -14.82 -0.91 13.26
N ALA A 306 -14.62 -2.17 12.87
CA ALA A 306 -15.64 -3.02 12.25
C ALA A 306 -15.69 -4.37 12.96
N GLY A 307 -16.60 -4.51 13.93
CA GLY A 307 -16.64 -5.68 14.82
C GLY A 307 -15.34 -5.81 15.62
N ALA A 308 -14.65 -6.94 15.49
CA ALA A 308 -13.34 -7.17 16.13
C ALA A 308 -12.15 -6.60 15.32
N VAL A 309 -12.38 -6.04 14.13
CA VAL A 309 -11.31 -5.48 13.30
C VAL A 309 -11.06 -4.03 13.68
N ARG A 310 -9.79 -3.64 13.76
CA ARG A 310 -9.34 -2.26 13.95
C ARG A 310 -8.40 -1.90 12.80
N LEU A 311 -8.75 -0.89 12.00
CA LEU A 311 -7.84 -0.28 11.03
C LEU A 311 -7.38 1.05 11.59
N GLU A 312 -6.07 1.21 11.74
CA GLU A 312 -5.44 2.47 12.10
C GLU A 312 -4.69 3.02 10.89
N LEU A 313 -5.04 4.23 10.46
CA LEU A 313 -4.48 4.87 9.28
C LEU A 313 -3.77 6.17 9.66
N ARG A 314 -2.57 6.36 9.11
CA ARG A 314 -1.88 7.66 9.05
C ARG A 314 -1.57 8.07 7.62
N SER A 315 -1.25 9.35 7.41
CA SER A 315 -0.61 9.80 6.17
C SER A 315 0.92 9.77 6.29
N ASP A 316 1.58 9.60 5.16
CA ASP A 316 3.02 9.74 5.01
C ASP A 316 3.31 10.39 3.65
N GLU A 317 4.39 11.15 3.52
CA GLU A 317 4.73 11.80 2.24
C GLU A 317 5.00 10.75 1.15
N GLY A 318 5.62 9.64 1.53
CA GLY A 318 6.10 8.59 0.63
C GLY A 318 7.47 8.85 0.05
N LYS A 319 8.07 7.79 -0.49
CA LYS A 319 9.46 7.77 -0.98
C LYS A 319 9.59 8.12 -2.46
N LEU A 320 8.49 8.32 -3.19
CA LEU A 320 8.57 8.33 -4.66
C LEU A 320 9.11 9.63 -5.27
N ALA A 321 8.91 10.78 -4.61
CA ALA A 321 9.28 12.07 -5.18
C ALA A 321 10.80 12.24 -5.35
N GLU A 322 11.60 11.84 -4.35
CA GLU A 322 13.05 12.02 -4.36
C GLU A 322 13.76 11.18 -5.43
N PRO A 323 13.53 9.85 -5.56
CA PRO A 323 14.14 9.03 -6.61
C PRO A 323 13.77 9.47 -8.01
N VAL A 324 12.53 9.92 -8.24
CA VAL A 324 12.06 10.40 -9.54
C VAL A 324 12.80 11.68 -9.94
N ALA A 325 12.88 12.66 -9.02
CA ALA A 325 13.64 13.89 -9.26
C ALA A 325 15.14 13.61 -9.46
N ALA A 326 15.71 12.67 -8.71
CA ALA A 326 17.11 12.24 -8.88
C ALA A 326 17.34 11.56 -10.24
N ALA A 327 16.43 10.69 -10.68
CA ALA A 327 16.50 10.03 -11.98
C ALA A 327 16.48 11.05 -13.13
N ARG A 328 15.56 12.03 -13.09
CA ARG A 328 15.49 13.13 -14.08
C ARG A 328 16.82 13.87 -14.18
N LYS A 329 17.39 14.30 -13.04
CA LYS A 329 18.68 14.99 -13.00
C LYS A 329 19.81 14.14 -13.57
N ARG A 330 19.84 12.84 -13.23
CA ARG A 330 20.82 11.89 -13.74
C ARG A 330 20.75 11.75 -15.26
N TYR A 331 19.55 11.57 -15.82
CA TYR A 331 19.39 11.43 -17.28
C TYR A 331 19.78 12.70 -18.03
N ALA A 332 19.40 13.88 -17.52
CA ALA A 332 19.81 15.15 -18.11
C ALA A 332 21.34 15.33 -18.10
N ALA A 333 22.01 14.98 -16.99
CA ALA A 333 23.46 15.03 -16.90
C ALA A 333 24.15 14.04 -17.86
N GLN A 334 23.66 12.79 -17.91
CA GLN A 334 24.19 11.79 -18.84
C GLN A 334 24.01 12.20 -20.30
N PHE A 335 22.87 12.81 -20.64
CA PHE A 335 22.62 13.33 -21.99
C PHE A 335 23.63 14.40 -22.36
N ALA A 336 23.80 15.41 -21.50
CA ALA A 336 24.77 16.49 -21.72
C ALA A 336 26.22 15.99 -21.80
N GLU A 337 26.57 14.92 -21.07
CA GLU A 337 27.89 14.29 -21.16
C GLU A 337 28.06 13.48 -22.46
N ALA A 338 26.99 12.85 -22.94
CA ALA A 338 27.00 12.05 -24.15
C ALA A 338 27.05 12.89 -25.43
N ASP A 339 26.40 14.07 -25.41
CA ASP A 339 26.32 15.06 -26.49
C ASP A 339 27.68 15.74 -26.68
N ALA A 340 28.50 15.17 -27.57
CA ALA A 340 29.90 15.57 -27.70
C ALA A 340 30.08 16.85 -28.53
N ASP A 341 29.15 17.12 -29.44
CA ASP A 341 29.15 18.32 -30.29
C ASP A 341 28.19 19.42 -29.80
N ALA A 342 27.49 19.18 -28.68
CA ALA A 342 26.59 20.10 -28.00
C ALA A 342 25.43 20.58 -28.89
N ASN A 343 24.90 19.69 -29.72
CA ASN A 343 23.83 19.99 -30.67
C ASN A 343 22.41 19.71 -30.12
N ALA A 344 22.30 19.30 -28.84
CA ALA A 344 21.07 18.90 -28.14
C ALA A 344 20.40 17.63 -28.71
N ARG A 345 21.20 16.73 -29.30
CA ARG A 345 20.76 15.48 -29.89
C ARG A 345 21.88 14.44 -29.86
N LEU A 346 21.55 13.22 -29.43
CA LEU A 346 22.47 12.09 -29.48
C LEU A 346 22.21 11.26 -30.73
N ASP A 347 23.14 11.32 -31.68
CA ASP A 347 23.06 10.50 -32.89
C ASP A 347 23.38 9.01 -32.62
N PRO A 348 23.19 8.10 -33.59
CA PRO A 348 23.49 6.68 -33.41
C PRO A 348 24.95 6.37 -33.02
N LYS A 349 25.91 7.22 -33.39
CA LYS A 349 27.33 7.06 -33.05
C LYS A 349 27.58 7.48 -31.61
N GLU A 350 26.96 8.56 -31.15
CA GLU A 350 27.03 9.01 -29.76
C GLU A 350 26.32 8.03 -28.83
N LEU A 351 25.15 7.52 -29.21
CA LEU A 351 24.43 6.48 -28.49
C LEU A 351 25.20 5.14 -28.45
N ALA A 352 26.09 4.89 -29.42
CA ALA A 352 26.96 3.71 -29.42
C ALA A 352 28.18 3.85 -28.48
N ALA A 353 28.48 5.05 -27.99
CA ALA A 353 29.60 5.25 -27.08
C ALA A 353 29.36 4.55 -25.73
N PRO A 354 30.39 3.99 -25.06
CA PRO A 354 30.22 3.28 -23.79
C PRO A 354 29.52 4.11 -22.69
N LYS A 355 29.77 5.42 -22.66
CA LYS A 355 29.14 6.37 -21.72
C LYS A 355 27.63 6.55 -21.93
N ALA A 356 27.11 6.24 -23.12
CA ALA A 356 25.71 6.43 -23.48
C ALA A 356 24.87 5.14 -23.36
N GLY A 357 25.41 4.05 -22.77
CA GLY A 357 24.75 2.74 -22.74
C GLY A 357 23.32 2.76 -22.16
N THR A 358 23.09 3.49 -21.07
CA THR A 358 21.74 3.66 -20.49
C THR A 358 20.82 4.50 -21.38
N LEU A 359 21.35 5.55 -22.02
CA LEU A 359 20.61 6.41 -22.94
C LEU A 359 20.23 5.67 -24.23
N LYS A 360 21.07 4.74 -24.70
CA LYS A 360 20.75 3.87 -25.84
C LYS A 360 19.54 2.98 -25.56
N GLN A 361 19.45 2.40 -24.37
CA GLN A 361 18.28 1.61 -23.97
C GLN A 361 17.03 2.50 -23.85
N LEU A 362 17.20 3.73 -23.36
CA LEU A 362 16.14 4.72 -23.25
C LEU A 362 15.62 5.17 -24.62
N ALA A 363 16.52 5.42 -25.58
CA ALA A 363 16.21 5.90 -26.92
C ALA A 363 15.20 4.99 -27.62
N ALA A 364 15.24 3.66 -27.41
CA ALA A 364 14.25 2.76 -27.98
C ALA A 364 12.79 3.06 -27.56
N ALA A 365 12.60 3.65 -26.38
CA ALA A 365 11.29 4.07 -25.86
C ALA A 365 11.04 5.58 -26.04
N ALA A 366 12.11 6.39 -26.04
CA ALA A 366 12.07 7.85 -26.11
C ALA A 366 11.99 8.39 -27.55
N ASP A 367 12.60 7.71 -28.52
CA ASP A 367 12.64 8.08 -29.95
C ASP A 367 11.21 8.05 -30.53
N ARG A 368 10.62 9.23 -30.64
CA ARG A 368 9.21 9.42 -31.02
C ARG A 368 9.08 9.49 -32.53
N ASN A 369 9.99 10.20 -33.18
CA ASN A 369 9.94 10.41 -34.64
C ASN A 369 10.53 9.23 -35.44
N GLY A 370 11.17 8.26 -34.78
CA GLY A 370 11.72 7.06 -35.39
C GLY A 370 13.01 7.28 -36.17
N ASP A 371 13.73 8.38 -35.89
CA ASP A 371 14.95 8.73 -36.61
C ASP A 371 16.23 8.06 -36.06
N GLY A 372 16.09 7.29 -34.97
CA GLY A 372 17.17 6.52 -34.35
C GLY A 372 18.13 7.36 -33.50
N ALA A 373 17.86 8.65 -33.33
CA ALA A 373 18.55 9.52 -32.39
C ALA A 373 17.71 9.72 -31.12
N LEU A 374 18.32 10.33 -30.11
CA LEU A 374 17.62 10.83 -28.93
C LEU A 374 17.82 12.34 -28.86
N SER A 375 16.78 13.14 -29.07
CA SER A 375 16.83 14.59 -28.86
C SER A 375 16.54 14.98 -27.40
N ASP A 376 16.96 16.18 -26.99
CA ASP A 376 16.60 16.74 -25.68
C ASP A 376 15.08 16.84 -25.48
N THR A 377 14.35 17.17 -26.56
CA THR A 377 12.89 17.21 -26.56
C THR A 377 12.28 15.84 -26.29
N GLU A 378 12.79 14.78 -26.92
CA GLU A 378 12.31 13.41 -26.72
C GLU A 378 12.65 12.88 -25.33
N LEU A 379 13.87 13.16 -24.85
CA LEU A 379 14.26 12.84 -23.49
C LEU A 379 13.34 13.54 -22.48
N THR A 380 13.08 14.83 -22.67
CA THR A 380 12.19 15.61 -21.79
C THR A 380 10.77 15.07 -21.81
N ALA A 381 10.21 14.82 -23.00
CA ALA A 381 8.86 14.27 -23.15
C ALA A 381 8.72 12.91 -22.45
N TRP A 382 9.74 12.06 -22.57
CA TRP A 382 9.77 10.78 -21.87
C TRP A 382 9.86 10.94 -20.34
N LEU A 383 10.73 11.82 -19.84
CA LEU A 383 10.86 12.09 -18.41
C LEU A 383 9.58 12.70 -17.83
N ASP A 384 8.89 13.56 -18.58
CA ASP A 384 7.60 14.12 -18.20
C ASP A 384 6.50 13.06 -18.11
N LEU A 385 6.53 12.06 -19.00
CA LEU A 385 5.65 10.90 -18.90
C LEU A 385 5.96 10.06 -17.64
N GLN A 386 7.24 9.81 -17.34
CA GLN A 386 7.63 9.09 -16.11
C GLN A 386 7.17 9.83 -14.85
N ASP A 387 7.37 11.15 -14.80
CA ASP A 387 6.93 11.98 -13.67
C ASP A 387 5.41 11.96 -13.51
N GLN A 388 4.66 12.01 -14.63
CA GLN A 388 3.20 11.89 -14.60
C GLN A 388 2.75 10.52 -14.08
N ILE A 389 3.38 9.43 -14.55
CA ILE A 389 3.09 8.08 -14.05
C ILE A 389 3.38 8.01 -12.56
N ALA A 390 4.54 8.48 -12.10
CA ALA A 390 4.90 8.54 -10.70
C ALA A 390 3.92 9.39 -9.87
N ARG A 391 3.40 10.49 -10.44
CA ARG A 391 2.41 11.34 -9.76
C ARG A 391 1.13 10.57 -9.41
N GLY A 392 0.64 9.69 -10.29
CA GLY A 392 -0.56 8.88 -10.03
C GLY A 392 -0.39 7.82 -8.94
N HIS A 393 0.83 7.44 -8.59
CA HIS A 393 1.10 6.34 -7.66
C HIS A 393 0.92 6.73 -6.19
N VAL A 394 -0.33 6.70 -5.72
CA VAL A 394 -0.67 6.69 -4.29
C VAL A 394 -0.88 5.24 -3.84
N LEU A 395 -0.22 4.87 -2.75
CA LEU A 395 -0.26 3.54 -2.17
C LEU A 395 -0.84 3.61 -0.75
N LEU A 396 -1.84 2.78 -0.49
CA LEU A 396 -2.25 2.39 0.85
C LEU A 396 -1.46 1.14 1.24
N THR A 397 -0.44 1.30 2.07
CA THR A 397 0.30 0.18 2.67
C THR A 397 -0.42 -0.27 3.92
N VAL A 398 -0.81 -1.55 4.01
CA VAL A 398 -1.46 -2.16 5.17
C VAL A 398 -0.59 -3.29 5.71
N ILE A 399 -0.36 -3.33 7.01
CA ILE A 399 0.21 -4.48 7.70
C ILE A 399 -0.91 -5.12 8.52
N ASP A 400 -1.17 -6.38 8.25
CA ASP A 400 -2.08 -7.19 9.04
C ASP A 400 -1.32 -7.80 10.23
N HIS A 401 -1.56 -7.24 11.41
CA HIS A 401 -0.98 -7.65 12.69
C HIS A 401 -1.73 -8.82 13.32
N GLY A 402 -2.76 -9.36 12.65
CA GLY A 402 -3.56 -10.43 13.21
C GLY A 402 -4.25 -9.99 14.50
N ALA A 403 -4.66 -10.97 15.32
CA ALA A 403 -5.29 -10.75 16.63
C ALA A 403 -4.32 -11.19 17.73
N GLY A 404 -3.23 -10.45 17.89
CA GLY A 404 -2.17 -10.77 18.86
C GLY A 404 -2.17 -9.88 20.08
N LEU A 405 -1.65 -10.43 21.19
CA LEU A 405 -1.50 -9.69 22.44
C LEU A 405 -0.36 -8.68 22.35
N PHE A 406 0.77 -9.05 21.75
CA PHE A 406 1.93 -8.15 21.60
C PHE A 406 1.51 -6.87 20.87
N GLU A 407 0.86 -7.02 19.73
CA GLU A 407 0.40 -5.92 18.87
C GLU A 407 -0.68 -5.04 19.52
N LEU A 408 -1.41 -5.58 20.51
CA LEU A 408 -2.36 -4.79 21.30
C LEU A 408 -1.67 -3.99 22.42
N LEU A 409 -0.56 -4.50 22.95
CA LEU A 409 0.19 -3.85 24.01
C LEU A 409 1.20 -2.82 23.49
N ASP A 410 1.80 -3.09 22.32
CA ASP A 410 2.61 -2.19 21.47
C ASP A 410 1.68 -1.10 20.92
N ALA A 411 1.42 -0.10 21.75
CA ALA A 411 0.35 0.88 21.56
C ALA A 411 0.79 2.04 20.68
N ASP A 412 2.07 2.37 20.70
CA ASP A 412 2.64 3.37 19.83
C ASP A 412 3.14 2.77 18.49
N HIS A 413 3.22 1.43 18.42
CA HIS A 413 3.63 0.63 17.26
C HIS A 413 5.08 0.88 16.84
N ASP A 414 5.95 1.17 17.80
CA ASP A 414 7.39 1.30 17.59
C ASP A 414 8.09 -0.06 17.38
N GLY A 415 7.42 -1.14 17.81
CA GLY A 415 7.86 -2.51 17.62
C GLY A 415 8.53 -3.17 18.81
N ALA A 416 8.47 -2.56 19.98
CA ALA A 416 8.82 -3.16 21.26
C ALA A 416 7.74 -2.87 22.31
N LEU A 417 7.84 -3.45 23.50
CA LEU A 417 6.99 -3.08 24.63
C LEU A 417 7.79 -2.25 25.61
N SER A 418 7.44 -0.97 25.74
CA SER A 418 8.06 -0.08 26.71
C SER A 418 7.52 -0.31 28.12
N VAL A 419 8.21 0.22 29.14
CA VAL A 419 7.75 0.17 30.52
C VAL A 419 6.37 0.82 30.68
N ARG A 420 6.13 1.96 30.01
CA ARG A 420 4.83 2.65 30.02
C ARG A 420 3.73 1.78 29.41
N GLU A 421 4.05 1.07 28.33
CA GLU A 421 3.12 0.15 27.69
C GLU A 421 2.77 -1.03 28.59
N LEU A 422 3.75 -1.66 29.20
CA LEU A 422 3.52 -2.77 30.13
C LEU A 422 2.71 -2.32 31.36
N ARG A 423 2.99 -1.14 31.93
CA ARG A 423 2.22 -0.60 33.08
C ARG A 423 0.75 -0.34 32.73
N GLY A 424 0.47 0.15 31.53
CA GLY A 424 -0.90 0.39 31.05
C GLY A 424 -1.58 -0.83 30.43
N ALA A 425 -0.94 -2.00 30.39
CA ALA A 425 -1.40 -3.16 29.61
C ALA A 425 -2.81 -3.62 30.00
N TRP A 426 -3.10 -3.71 31.31
CA TRP A 426 -4.43 -4.14 31.78
C TRP A 426 -5.56 -3.18 31.38
N ASP A 427 -5.30 -1.88 31.45
CA ASP A 427 -6.27 -0.86 31.06
C ASP A 427 -6.55 -0.93 29.56
N ARG A 428 -5.51 -1.18 28.74
CA ARG A 428 -5.66 -1.41 27.29
C ARG A 428 -6.47 -2.67 26.99
N LEU A 429 -6.19 -3.79 27.67
CA LEU A 429 -6.98 -5.02 27.53
C LEU A 429 -8.46 -4.79 27.85
N THR A 430 -8.72 -4.05 28.93
CA THR A 430 -10.07 -3.71 29.36
C THR A 430 -10.77 -2.80 28.35
N ALA A 431 -10.10 -1.75 27.89
CA ALA A 431 -10.64 -0.81 26.90
C ALA A 431 -10.89 -1.48 25.54
N ALA A 432 -10.07 -2.47 25.16
CA ALA A 432 -10.26 -3.27 23.96
C ALA A 432 -11.40 -4.30 24.08
N GLY A 433 -11.95 -4.50 25.30
CA GLY A 433 -12.99 -5.50 25.57
C GLY A 433 -12.46 -6.92 25.69
N CYS A 434 -11.15 -7.09 25.90
CA CYS A 434 -10.47 -8.39 25.98
C CYS A 434 -10.50 -9.00 27.40
N VAL A 435 -11.35 -8.48 28.30
CA VAL A 435 -11.48 -8.97 29.67
C VAL A 435 -12.87 -9.56 29.87
N THR A 436 -12.93 -10.79 30.39
CA THR A 436 -14.15 -11.51 30.77
C THR A 436 -13.97 -12.03 32.19
N ASP A 437 -14.92 -11.74 33.08
CA ASP A 437 -14.88 -12.19 34.49
C ASP A 437 -13.55 -11.89 35.22
N GLY A 438 -13.00 -10.69 34.96
CA GLY A 438 -11.74 -10.23 35.56
C GLY A 438 -10.48 -10.92 35.04
N ARG A 439 -10.56 -11.59 33.89
CA ARG A 439 -9.45 -12.32 33.26
C ARG A 439 -9.32 -11.96 31.79
N PHE A 440 -8.09 -12.00 31.29
CA PHE A 440 -7.83 -11.88 29.86
C PHE A 440 -8.54 -13.00 29.07
N ASP A 441 -9.18 -12.61 27.97
CA ASP A 441 -9.91 -13.48 27.06
C ASP A 441 -9.30 -13.35 25.65
N ARG A 442 -8.46 -14.33 25.30
CA ARG A 442 -7.77 -14.38 24.00
C ARG A 442 -8.74 -14.34 22.82
N ALA A 443 -9.94 -14.91 22.94
CA ALA A 443 -10.90 -14.96 21.84
C ALA A 443 -11.48 -13.57 21.49
N LYS A 444 -11.30 -12.59 22.39
CA LYS A 444 -11.73 -11.20 22.20
C LYS A 444 -10.62 -10.27 21.71
N LEU A 445 -9.41 -10.79 21.43
CA LEU A 445 -8.35 -9.97 20.84
C LEU A 445 -8.83 -9.39 19.50
N PRO A 446 -8.73 -8.06 19.29
CA PRO A 446 -9.10 -7.46 18.03
C PRO A 446 -8.05 -7.78 16.95
N ARG A 447 -8.49 -7.99 15.71
CA ARG A 447 -7.57 -8.05 14.56
C ARG A 447 -7.14 -6.63 14.20
N GLN A 448 -5.84 -6.33 14.32
CA GLN A 448 -5.29 -5.01 14.06
C GLN A 448 -4.70 -4.91 12.65
N LEU A 449 -5.03 -3.83 11.97
CA LEU A 449 -4.47 -3.44 10.69
C LEU A 449 -3.82 -2.07 10.86
N LEU A 450 -2.52 -1.98 10.63
CA LEU A 450 -1.81 -0.71 10.62
C LEU A 450 -1.61 -0.27 9.18
N ALA A 451 -1.98 0.96 8.87
CA ALA A 451 -1.93 1.47 7.51
C ALA A 451 -1.29 2.85 7.40
N ALA A 452 -0.59 3.05 6.29
CA ALA A 452 -0.11 4.34 5.86
C ALA A 452 -0.55 4.59 4.42
N ILE A 453 -1.09 5.77 4.13
CA ILE A 453 -1.31 6.22 2.76
C ILE A 453 -0.25 7.23 2.35
N SER A 454 0.40 7.01 1.21
CA SER A 454 1.56 7.79 0.76
C SER A 454 1.75 7.82 -0.75
N ARG A 455 2.61 8.72 -1.25
CA ARG A 455 3.07 8.69 -2.66
C ARG A 455 4.17 7.63 -2.84
N GLY A 456 3.80 6.48 -3.39
CA GLY A 456 4.63 5.26 -3.36
C GLY A 456 4.74 4.66 -1.96
N HIS A 457 5.79 3.89 -1.71
CA HIS A 457 6.05 3.30 -0.38
C HIS A 457 6.27 4.38 0.71
N PRO A 458 5.79 4.17 1.94
CA PRO A 458 5.93 5.15 3.01
C PRO A 458 7.39 5.31 3.45
N LYS A 459 7.75 6.51 3.94
CA LYS A 459 9.09 6.82 4.46
C LYS A 459 9.43 5.99 5.69
N SER A 460 8.47 5.84 6.60
CA SER A 460 8.56 4.99 7.81
C SER A 460 7.54 3.85 7.80
N SER A 461 7.73 2.82 8.64
CA SER A 461 6.74 1.75 8.82
C SER A 461 5.39 2.33 9.24
N PRO A 462 4.23 1.84 8.73
CA PRO A 462 2.90 2.26 9.17
C PRO A 462 2.72 2.32 10.68
N GLY A 463 3.35 1.39 11.41
CA GLY A 463 3.37 1.37 12.88
C GLY A 463 4.14 2.54 13.48
N LYS A 464 5.35 2.86 13.02
CA LYS A 464 6.22 3.84 13.68
C LYS A 464 5.55 5.20 13.96
N PRO A 465 5.44 5.65 15.22
CA PRO A 465 4.85 6.94 15.56
C PRO A 465 5.79 8.10 15.17
N ALA A 466 5.21 9.29 15.02
CA ALA A 466 6.02 10.51 15.07
C ALA A 466 6.44 10.70 16.53
N ARG A 467 7.70 11.11 16.79
CA ARG A 467 8.19 11.45 18.13
C ARG A 467 8.09 12.97 18.33
N PRO A 468 6.96 13.49 18.83
CA PRO A 468 6.85 14.90 19.14
C PRO A 468 7.69 15.21 20.38
N GLY A 469 8.27 16.41 20.44
CA GLY A 469 8.97 16.87 21.63
C GLY A 469 10.04 17.91 21.30
N PRO A 470 10.55 18.63 22.31
CA PRO A 470 11.72 19.48 22.15
C PRO A 470 12.93 18.70 21.61
N ALA A 471 13.83 19.37 20.90
CA ALA A 471 15.02 18.72 20.33
C ALA A 471 15.89 18.02 21.39
N TRP A 472 15.96 18.54 22.62
CA TRP A 472 16.71 17.89 23.70
C TRP A 472 16.06 16.57 24.14
N PHE A 473 14.73 16.49 24.14
CA PHE A 473 13.96 15.32 24.53
C PHE A 473 14.20 14.19 23.53
N VAL A 474 13.99 14.49 22.25
CA VAL A 474 14.25 13.57 21.14
C VAL A 474 15.72 13.11 21.09
N ALA A 475 16.66 13.93 21.58
CA ALA A 475 18.07 13.57 21.64
C ALA A 475 18.45 12.72 22.87
N MET A 476 17.66 12.78 23.95
CA MET A 476 17.86 11.97 25.16
C MET A 476 17.11 10.64 25.10
N ASP A 477 15.98 10.57 24.41
CA ASP A 477 15.23 9.35 24.09
C ASP A 477 16.08 8.45 23.15
N ARG A 478 16.92 7.60 23.74
CA ARG A 478 17.95 6.82 23.05
C ARG A 478 17.39 5.50 22.54
N ASN A 479 16.58 4.83 23.35
CA ASN A 479 15.91 3.58 22.93
C ASN A 479 14.77 3.89 21.94
N GLY A 480 14.20 5.09 22.01
CA GLY A 480 13.24 5.56 21.04
C GLY A 480 11.78 5.22 21.34
N ASP A 481 11.45 4.90 22.59
CA ASP A 481 10.10 4.54 23.04
C ASP A 481 9.18 5.75 23.25
N GLY A 482 9.69 6.96 22.99
CA GLY A 482 8.93 8.19 23.10
C GLY A 482 8.80 8.72 24.53
N ASP A 483 9.51 8.11 25.48
CA ASP A 483 9.74 8.62 26.83
C ASP A 483 11.23 8.94 27.01
N VAL A 484 11.58 9.64 28.09
CA VAL A 484 12.97 9.72 28.56
C VAL A 484 13.03 9.12 29.96
N SER A 485 13.70 7.98 30.07
CA SER A 485 13.89 7.30 31.34
C SER A 485 14.90 8.03 32.22
N ARG A 486 14.93 7.67 33.51
CA ARG A 486 15.94 8.16 34.46
C ARG A 486 17.37 7.86 34.00
N ARG A 487 17.57 6.75 33.27
CA ARG A 487 18.87 6.29 32.76
C ARG A 487 19.31 7.07 31.53
N GLU A 488 18.34 7.48 30.72
CA GLU A 488 18.55 8.27 29.51
C GLU A 488 18.77 9.76 29.79
N PHE A 489 18.14 10.26 30.85
CA PHE A 489 18.24 11.66 31.23
C PHE A 489 19.66 12.05 31.66
N THR A 490 20.30 12.91 30.87
CA THR A 490 21.68 13.34 31.11
C THR A 490 21.83 14.47 32.14
N GLY A 491 20.72 15.00 32.65
CA GLY A 491 20.71 16.09 33.64
C GLY A 491 20.67 15.64 35.12
N PRO A 492 20.69 16.59 36.07
CA PRO A 492 20.65 16.28 37.50
C PRO A 492 19.35 15.56 37.93
N ALA A 493 19.44 14.74 38.99
CA ALA A 493 18.29 14.02 39.56
C ALA A 493 17.12 14.91 39.91
N ALA A 494 17.39 15.98 40.67
CA ALA A 494 16.35 16.91 41.08
C ALA A 494 15.63 17.58 39.88
N VAL A 495 16.30 17.73 38.73
CA VAL A 495 15.65 18.30 37.53
C VAL A 495 14.69 17.29 36.95
N PHE A 496 15.09 16.02 36.81
CA PHE A 496 14.18 14.97 36.38
C PHE A 496 12.95 14.88 37.28
N ASP A 497 13.15 14.81 38.60
CA ASP A 497 12.06 14.73 39.57
C ASP A 497 11.12 15.96 39.54
N THR A 498 11.60 17.09 39.00
CA THR A 498 10.79 18.30 38.80
C THR A 498 10.02 18.26 37.49
N LEU A 499 10.59 17.64 36.45
CA LEU A 499 9.96 17.50 35.14
C LEU A 499 8.92 16.38 35.12
N ASP A 500 9.19 15.29 35.83
CA ASP A 500 8.32 14.13 36.02
C ASP A 500 7.16 14.51 36.97
N ALA A 501 6.14 15.11 36.39
CA ALA A 501 5.05 15.74 37.10
C ALA A 501 4.06 14.70 37.64
N ASP A 502 3.85 13.60 36.90
CA ASP A 502 3.00 12.50 37.33
C ASP A 502 3.73 11.46 38.20
N LYS A 503 5.06 11.56 38.30
CA LYS A 503 5.95 10.74 39.16
C LYS A 503 5.94 9.28 38.77
N ASP A 504 5.77 8.99 37.50
CA ASP A 504 5.84 7.62 37.00
C ASP A 504 7.28 7.18 36.67
N GLY A 505 8.26 8.10 36.75
CA GLY A 505 9.67 7.82 36.50
C GLY A 505 10.06 7.83 35.02
N LEU A 506 9.21 8.35 34.15
CA LEU A 506 9.42 8.49 32.71
C LEU A 506 8.95 9.89 32.27
N LEU A 507 9.82 10.68 31.64
CA LEU A 507 9.39 11.96 31.09
C LEU A 507 8.68 11.74 29.76
N ASP A 508 7.46 12.24 29.62
CA ASP A 508 6.76 12.23 28.34
C ASP A 508 6.99 13.52 27.53
N ALA A 509 6.58 13.53 26.26
CA ALA A 509 6.72 14.71 25.38
C ALA A 509 5.98 15.97 25.90
N ARG A 510 4.92 15.82 26.69
CA ARG A 510 4.13 16.93 27.24
C ARG A 510 4.88 17.57 28.40
N GLU A 511 5.41 16.76 29.32
CA GLU A 511 6.26 17.19 30.43
C GLU A 511 7.53 17.87 29.92
N ALA A 512 8.19 17.24 28.94
CA ALA A 512 9.34 17.82 28.26
C ALA A 512 9.02 19.15 27.58
N GLY A 513 7.84 19.25 26.94
CA GLY A 513 7.36 20.49 26.31
C GLY A 513 7.04 21.60 27.31
N ALA A 514 6.57 21.27 28.51
CA ALA A 514 6.31 22.24 29.57
C ALA A 514 7.61 22.86 30.10
N ALA A 515 8.71 22.10 30.13
CA ALA A 515 10.03 22.55 30.57
C ALA A 515 10.60 23.71 29.75
N VAL A 516 10.28 23.79 28.44
CA VAL A 516 10.82 24.81 27.52
C VAL A 516 10.05 26.13 27.58
N LYS A 517 8.86 26.13 28.17
CA LYS A 517 8.00 27.33 28.30
C LYS A 517 8.28 28.15 29.56
N ASN A 518 9.05 27.60 30.50
CA ASN A 518 9.54 28.26 31.71
C ASN A 518 11.01 28.63 31.54
#